data_AF-A0A812H0K1-F1
#
_entry.id   AF-A0A812H0K1-F1
#
_cell.length_a   1.000
_cell.length_b   1.000
_cell.length_c   1.000
_cell.angle_alpha   90.00
_cell.angle_beta   90.00
_cell.angle_gamma   90.00
#
_symmetry.space_group_name_H-M   'P 1'
#
loop_
_entity.id
_entity.type
_entity.pdbx_description
1 polymer ?
#
loop_
_entity_poly.entity_id
_entity_poly.type
_entity_poly.pdbx_seq_one_letter_code
_entity_poly.pdbx_strand_id
1 'polypeptide(L)'
;MAAPDMAAPVLVTPKKKGSKRAAPDITGLWEAWEDHPIIRKGARKRKSLLVWPDPSKTGLINKASLKCNWRVVLALVRIYCPTVASDAPNKTAPVAALKKQVASFFNDISITPRRGLVHGESHSLKMFLSYLNRRNDGARRNDNSLSAIWDELEKHWAPKVRSRRNLQVSGDGENDDQEEEEDEEDACEEEATLTEPEDDDDRFEKVDPYLAEAMGLEAGSPPPPSAYVGTIAYELNDEAGLPIPYDIASLKPPADDDCEVDLVRQLAEIEHLC
;
A
#
# COMPACT_ATOMS: atom_id res chain seq x y z
N MET A 1 -18.97 -48.80 -43.50
CA MET A 1 -18.09 -47.63 -43.74
C MET A 1 -18.82 -46.41 -43.19
N ALA A 2 -18.38 -45.89 -42.05
CA ALA A 2 -18.98 -44.73 -41.39
C ALA A 2 -18.37 -43.45 -41.97
N ALA A 3 -19.19 -42.45 -42.28
CA ALA A 3 -18.74 -41.17 -42.83
C ALA A 3 -18.01 -40.37 -41.74
N PRO A 4 -16.92 -39.66 -42.08
CA PRO A 4 -16.19 -38.82 -41.14
C PRO A 4 -17.04 -37.61 -40.73
N ASP A 5 -17.14 -37.40 -39.42
CA ASP A 5 -17.85 -36.30 -38.79
C ASP A 5 -17.09 -34.98 -39.06
N MET A 6 -17.64 -34.16 -39.95
CA MET A 6 -17.05 -32.88 -40.37
C MET A 6 -17.36 -31.83 -39.30
N ALA A 7 -16.42 -31.64 -38.37
CA ALA A 7 -16.51 -30.64 -37.32
C ALA A 7 -16.83 -29.24 -37.91
N ALA A 8 -17.94 -28.66 -37.45
CA ALA A 8 -18.38 -27.35 -37.88
C ALA A 8 -17.35 -26.26 -37.53
N PRO A 9 -17.10 -25.28 -38.43
CA PRO A 9 -16.14 -24.22 -38.19
C PRO A 9 -16.57 -23.37 -36.98
N VAL A 10 -15.68 -23.29 -35.98
CA VAL A 10 -15.86 -22.44 -34.79
C VAL A 10 -15.88 -20.99 -35.26
N LEU A 11 -17.05 -20.37 -35.22
CA LEU A 11 -17.24 -18.98 -35.57
C LEU A 11 -16.57 -18.10 -34.49
N VAL A 12 -15.35 -17.63 -34.78
CA VAL A 12 -14.63 -16.69 -33.89
C VAL A 12 -15.40 -15.36 -33.91
N THR A 13 -16.17 -15.10 -32.86
CA THR A 13 -16.87 -13.82 -32.72
C THR A 13 -15.84 -12.71 -32.45
N PRO A 14 -15.94 -11.55 -33.14
CA PRO A 14 -14.98 -10.48 -32.99
C PRO A 14 -14.99 -9.93 -31.57
N LYS A 15 -13.82 -9.87 -30.92
CA LYS A 15 -13.63 -9.26 -29.59
C LYS A 15 -14.16 -7.82 -29.63
N LYS A 16 -15.31 -7.60 -29.03
CA LYS A 16 -15.94 -6.29 -28.87
C LYS A 16 -14.94 -5.36 -28.17
N LYS A 17 -14.48 -4.29 -28.83
CA LYS A 17 -13.61 -3.27 -28.23
C LYS A 17 -14.25 -2.83 -26.91
N GLY A 18 -13.55 -3.08 -25.80
CA GLY A 18 -14.08 -2.90 -24.46
C GLY A 18 -14.61 -1.48 -24.27
N SER A 19 -15.90 -1.36 -23.95
CA SER A 19 -16.48 -0.11 -23.46
C SER A 19 -15.63 0.39 -22.29
N LYS A 20 -15.12 1.63 -22.37
CA LYS A 20 -14.39 2.26 -21.26
C LYS A 20 -15.36 2.34 -20.09
N ARG A 21 -15.19 1.47 -19.08
CA ARG A 21 -15.98 1.53 -17.85
C ARG A 21 -15.77 2.91 -17.21
N ALA A 22 -16.85 3.54 -16.76
CA ALA A 22 -16.77 4.75 -15.98
C ALA A 22 -15.89 4.50 -14.74
N ALA A 23 -15.07 5.48 -14.38
CA ALA A 23 -14.26 5.38 -13.16
C ALA A 23 -15.21 5.29 -11.95
N PRO A 24 -14.91 4.43 -10.96
CA PRO A 24 -15.72 4.34 -9.76
C PRO A 24 -15.72 5.69 -9.04
N ASP A 25 -16.92 6.13 -8.65
CA ASP A 25 -17.09 7.35 -7.89
C ASP A 25 -16.71 7.10 -6.42
N ILE A 26 -15.89 7.97 -5.86
CA ILE A 26 -15.50 7.93 -4.45
C ILE A 26 -15.72 9.27 -3.77
N THR A 27 -16.66 10.06 -4.30
CA THR A 27 -17.18 11.25 -3.65
C THR A 27 -17.84 10.85 -2.32
N GLY A 28 -17.68 11.66 -1.27
CA GLY A 28 -18.13 11.29 0.08
C GLY A 28 -17.01 10.77 0.99
N LEU A 29 -15.84 10.41 0.44
CA LEU A 29 -14.79 9.73 1.21
C LEU A 29 -14.11 10.67 2.22
N TRP A 30 -13.84 11.91 1.82
CA TRP A 30 -13.24 12.89 2.72
C TRP A 30 -14.20 13.28 3.85
N GLU A 31 -15.50 13.41 3.57
CA GLU A 31 -16.54 13.64 4.59
C GLU A 31 -16.56 12.48 5.61
N ALA A 32 -16.55 11.22 5.12
CA ALA A 32 -16.55 10.05 5.98
C ALA A 32 -15.32 9.96 6.91
N TRP A 33 -14.16 10.48 6.49
CA TRP A 33 -12.98 10.59 7.34
C TRP A 33 -13.10 11.75 8.35
N GLU A 34 -13.71 12.86 7.96
CA GLU A 34 -13.93 14.02 8.82
C GLU A 34 -14.92 13.70 9.96
N ASP A 35 -16.03 13.03 9.62
CA ASP A 35 -17.08 12.65 10.55
C ASP A 35 -16.59 11.65 11.60
N HIS A 36 -15.51 10.92 11.31
CA HIS A 36 -14.95 9.95 12.24
C HIS A 36 -13.99 10.64 13.25
N PRO A 37 -14.37 10.81 14.53
CA PRO A 37 -13.62 11.63 15.49
C PRO A 37 -12.20 11.14 15.74
N ILE A 38 -11.99 9.82 15.77
CA ILE A 38 -10.65 9.21 15.94
C ILE A 38 -9.74 9.49 14.74
N ILE A 39 -10.25 9.38 13.50
CA ILE A 39 -9.48 9.68 12.29
C ILE A 39 -9.11 11.17 12.28
N ARG A 40 -10.10 12.05 12.48
CA ARG A 40 -9.90 13.50 12.53
C ARG A 40 -8.88 13.93 13.58
N LYS A 41 -9.05 13.48 14.83
CA LYS A 41 -8.13 13.79 15.93
C LYS A 41 -6.71 13.25 15.65
N GLY A 42 -6.61 12.02 15.15
CA GLY A 42 -5.33 11.40 14.81
C GLY A 42 -4.61 12.14 13.68
N ALA A 43 -5.32 12.51 12.63
CA ALA A 43 -4.78 13.25 11.50
C ALA A 43 -4.30 14.66 11.91
N ARG A 44 -5.06 15.37 12.76
CA ARG A 44 -4.64 16.67 13.31
C ARG A 44 -3.37 16.57 14.16
N LYS A 45 -3.30 15.58 15.04
CA LYS A 45 -2.13 15.37 15.91
C LYS A 45 -0.86 15.06 15.10
N ARG A 46 -0.96 14.15 14.11
CA ARG A 46 0.21 13.65 13.37
C ARG A 46 0.52 14.39 12.07
N LYS A 47 -0.41 15.24 11.60
CA LYS A 47 -0.36 15.89 10.28
C LYS A 47 -0.24 14.89 9.12
N SER A 48 -0.84 13.71 9.28
CA SER A 48 -0.89 12.62 8.30
C SER A 48 -2.14 11.79 8.52
N LEU A 49 -2.81 11.37 7.45
CA LEU A 49 -4.01 10.54 7.48
C LEU A 49 -3.67 9.10 7.90
N LEU A 50 -2.53 8.59 7.41
CA LEU A 50 -2.09 7.22 7.66
C LEU A 50 -1.06 7.15 8.80
N VAL A 51 -1.01 5.98 9.43
CA VAL A 51 -0.09 5.65 10.52
C VAL A 51 0.72 4.44 10.13
N TRP A 52 2.05 4.55 10.24
CA TRP A 52 2.96 3.45 9.96
C TRP A 52 3.45 2.88 11.30
N PRO A 53 3.51 1.55 11.45
CA PRO A 53 4.00 0.94 12.69
C PRO A 53 5.47 1.32 12.96
N ASP A 54 6.25 1.49 11.91
CA ASP A 54 7.64 1.93 11.94
C ASP A 54 7.84 2.99 10.83
N PRO A 55 8.43 4.17 11.13
CA PRO A 55 8.80 5.16 10.13
C PRO A 55 9.68 4.63 9.00
N SER A 56 10.56 3.66 9.29
CA SER A 56 11.44 3.03 8.28
C SER A 56 10.66 2.18 7.27
N LYS A 57 9.48 1.70 7.64
CA LYS A 57 8.58 0.87 6.84
C LYS A 57 7.42 1.68 6.23
N THR A 58 7.60 2.99 6.07
CA THR A 58 6.59 3.87 5.44
C THR A 58 6.33 3.41 4.01
N GLY A 59 5.07 3.12 3.69
CA GLY A 59 4.66 2.61 2.37
C GLY A 59 4.55 1.08 2.29
N LEU A 60 5.09 0.33 3.27
CA LEU A 60 5.00 -1.13 3.28
C LEU A 60 3.62 -1.59 3.75
N ILE A 61 2.89 -2.25 2.84
CA ILE A 61 1.53 -2.73 3.12
C ILE A 61 1.58 -4.16 3.63
N ASN A 62 1.34 -4.32 4.93
CA ASN A 62 1.28 -5.61 5.61
C ASN A 62 0.14 -5.60 6.63
N LYS A 63 -0.01 -6.70 7.37
CA LYS A 63 -1.07 -6.86 8.38
C LYS A 63 -0.95 -5.81 9.50
N ALA A 64 0.26 -5.47 9.92
CA ALA A 64 0.50 -4.48 10.97
C ALA A 64 0.10 -3.07 10.52
N SER A 65 0.52 -2.63 9.32
CA SER A 65 0.12 -1.33 8.79
C SER A 65 -1.38 -1.27 8.49
N LEU A 66 -2.01 -2.39 8.09
CA LEU A 66 -3.47 -2.46 7.96
C LEU A 66 -4.16 -2.29 9.33
N LYS A 67 -3.66 -2.93 10.39
CA LYS A 67 -4.17 -2.75 11.76
C LYS A 67 -4.05 -1.31 12.24
N CYS A 68 -2.95 -0.61 11.94
CA CYS A 68 -2.82 0.81 12.32
C CYS A 68 -3.84 1.71 11.60
N ASN A 69 -4.25 1.33 10.38
CA ASN A 69 -5.06 2.17 9.48
C ASN A 69 -6.48 1.66 9.26
N TRP A 70 -6.94 0.66 10.03
CA TRP A 70 -8.15 -0.09 9.69
C TRP A 70 -9.40 0.79 9.54
N ARG A 71 -9.53 1.86 10.33
CA ARG A 71 -10.68 2.79 10.25
C ARG A 71 -10.71 3.61 8.97
N VAL A 72 -9.55 4.12 8.55
CA VAL A 72 -9.40 4.88 7.30
C VAL A 72 -9.69 3.97 6.11
N VAL A 73 -9.15 2.75 6.15
CA VAL A 73 -9.34 1.75 5.10
C VAL A 73 -10.78 1.24 5.06
N LEU A 74 -11.43 1.07 6.22
CA LEU A 74 -12.85 0.67 6.29
C LEU A 74 -13.76 1.71 5.66
N ALA A 75 -13.55 3.00 5.93
CA ALA A 75 -14.31 4.08 5.28
C ALA A 75 -14.13 4.05 3.75
N LEU A 76 -12.90 3.80 3.28
CA LEU A 76 -12.61 3.63 1.86
C LEU A 76 -13.35 2.41 1.27
N VAL A 77 -13.31 1.26 1.93
CA VAL A 77 -14.01 0.03 1.49
C VAL A 77 -15.52 0.26 1.38
N ARG A 78 -16.14 0.90 2.38
CA ARG A 78 -17.58 1.19 2.39
C ARG A 78 -18.07 2.04 1.23
N ILE A 79 -17.22 2.94 0.72
CA ILE A 79 -17.57 3.83 -0.40
C ILE A 79 -17.15 3.23 -1.74
N TYR A 80 -15.95 2.64 -1.79
CA TYR A 80 -15.37 2.13 -3.02
C TYR A 80 -16.01 0.81 -3.47
N CYS A 81 -16.22 -0.15 -2.57
CA CYS A 81 -16.66 -1.48 -2.96
C CYS A 81 -18.06 -1.50 -3.60
N PRO A 82 -19.07 -0.75 -3.11
CA PRO A 82 -20.39 -0.72 -3.76
C PRO A 82 -20.38 -0.12 -5.19
N THR A 83 -19.41 0.73 -5.52
CA THR A 83 -19.36 1.45 -6.81
C THR A 83 -18.70 0.62 -7.90
N VAL A 84 -18.07 -0.49 -7.52
CA VAL A 84 -17.43 -1.43 -8.43
C VAL A 84 -18.35 -2.64 -8.59
N ALA A 85 -18.77 -2.92 -9.83
CA ALA A 85 -19.61 -4.07 -10.13
C ALA A 85 -19.05 -5.38 -9.53
N SER A 86 -19.92 -6.14 -8.85
CA SER A 86 -19.62 -7.41 -8.18
C SER A 86 -18.89 -8.41 -9.07
N ASP A 87 -19.22 -8.42 -10.36
CA ASP A 87 -18.80 -9.47 -11.30
C ASP A 87 -17.37 -9.26 -11.80
N ALA A 88 -16.80 -8.07 -11.59
CA ALA A 88 -15.45 -7.75 -12.03
C ALA A 88 -14.86 -6.64 -11.13
N PRO A 89 -14.50 -6.99 -9.88
CA PRO A 89 -13.91 -6.03 -8.95
C PRO A 89 -12.63 -5.47 -9.56
N ASN A 90 -12.64 -4.17 -9.86
CA ASN A 90 -11.45 -3.42 -10.20
C ASN A 90 -10.43 -3.65 -9.09
N LYS A 91 -9.25 -4.15 -9.47
CA LYS A 91 -8.24 -4.59 -8.50
C LYS A 91 -7.72 -3.46 -7.60
N THR A 92 -7.91 -2.21 -8.02
CA THR A 92 -7.29 -1.03 -7.42
C THR A 92 -8.20 0.20 -7.54
N ALA A 93 -8.28 0.99 -6.47
CA ALA A 93 -8.93 2.30 -6.54
C ALA A 93 -8.18 3.29 -7.45
N PRO A 94 -8.91 4.20 -8.11
CA PRO A 94 -8.32 5.22 -8.98
C PRO A 94 -7.54 6.25 -8.14
N VAL A 95 -6.20 6.24 -8.27
CA VAL A 95 -5.29 7.13 -7.51
C VAL A 95 -5.64 8.60 -7.71
N ALA A 96 -6.03 9.01 -8.92
CA ALA A 96 -6.39 10.39 -9.21
C ALA A 96 -7.61 10.86 -8.40
N ALA A 97 -8.60 10.00 -8.19
CA ALA A 97 -9.74 10.33 -7.35
C ALA A 97 -9.34 10.33 -5.87
N LEU A 98 -8.54 9.35 -5.42
CA LEU A 98 -8.05 9.28 -4.04
C LEU A 98 -7.25 10.54 -3.68
N LYS A 99 -6.39 11.02 -4.60
CA LYS A 99 -5.60 12.23 -4.42
C LYS A 99 -6.48 13.46 -4.18
N LYS A 100 -7.63 13.57 -4.87
CA LYS A 100 -8.60 14.65 -4.65
C LYS A 100 -9.22 14.55 -3.26
N GLN A 101 -9.67 13.36 -2.86
CA GLN A 101 -10.28 13.11 -1.55
C GLN A 101 -9.31 13.41 -0.39
N VAL A 102 -8.06 12.94 -0.48
CA VAL A 102 -7.01 13.21 0.52
C VAL A 102 -6.69 14.71 0.59
N ALA A 103 -6.61 15.40 -0.54
CA ALA A 103 -6.39 16.85 -0.56
C ALA A 103 -7.56 17.61 0.09
N SER A 104 -8.80 17.25 -0.23
CA SER A 104 -10.00 17.85 0.39
C SER A 104 -10.01 17.65 1.89
N PHE A 105 -9.69 16.44 2.37
CA PHE A 105 -9.60 16.14 3.80
C PHE A 105 -8.59 17.04 4.53
N PHE A 106 -7.38 17.21 3.98
CA PHE A 106 -6.37 18.08 4.61
C PHE A 106 -6.77 19.56 4.60
N ASN A 107 -7.43 20.01 3.52
CA ASN A 107 -7.96 21.36 3.43
C ASN A 107 -9.02 21.62 4.52
N ASP A 108 -9.94 20.68 4.72
CA ASP A 108 -10.98 20.80 5.76
C ASP A 108 -10.39 20.91 7.17
N ILE A 109 -9.47 19.99 7.51
CA ILE A 109 -8.85 19.99 8.84
C ILE A 109 -7.81 21.11 9.02
N SER A 110 -7.66 22.00 8.04
CA SER A 110 -6.78 23.16 8.03
C SER A 110 -5.30 22.80 8.24
N ILE A 111 -4.86 21.69 7.62
CA ILE A 111 -3.46 21.25 7.65
C ILE A 111 -2.87 21.42 6.26
N THR A 112 -1.74 22.11 6.16
CA THR A 112 -0.95 22.12 4.92
C THR A 112 -0.08 20.86 4.88
N PRO A 113 -0.38 19.88 4.00
CA PRO A 113 0.40 18.65 3.93
C PRO A 113 1.82 18.93 3.40
N ARG A 114 2.80 18.13 3.84
CA ARG A 114 4.16 18.18 3.26
C ARG A 114 4.11 17.84 1.77
N ARG A 115 5.07 18.37 0.99
CA ARG A 115 5.20 18.04 -0.44
C ARG A 115 5.27 16.52 -0.60
N GLY A 116 4.48 15.98 -1.53
CA GLY A 116 4.40 14.55 -1.79
C GLY A 116 3.51 13.74 -0.83
N LEU A 117 3.13 14.25 0.35
CA LEU A 117 2.35 13.48 1.32
C LEU A 117 1.01 13.02 0.76
N VAL A 118 0.26 13.93 0.12
CA VAL A 118 -1.03 13.61 -0.53
C VAL A 118 -0.85 12.50 -1.58
N HIS A 119 0.26 12.54 -2.32
CA HIS A 119 0.56 11.50 -3.31
C HIS A 119 0.87 10.16 -2.64
N GLY A 120 1.77 10.15 -1.65
CA GLY A 120 2.14 8.94 -0.92
C GLY A 120 0.96 8.28 -0.20
N GLU A 121 0.09 9.06 0.44
CA GLU A 121 -1.09 8.54 1.12
C GLU A 121 -2.13 8.00 0.13
N SER A 122 -2.41 8.73 -0.96
CA SER A 122 -3.31 8.25 -2.01
C SER A 122 -2.82 6.96 -2.67
N HIS A 123 -1.50 6.81 -2.86
CA HIS A 123 -0.90 5.59 -3.38
C HIS A 123 -1.01 4.44 -2.37
N SER A 124 -0.71 4.71 -1.10
CA SER A 124 -0.81 3.71 -0.02
C SER A 124 -2.24 3.19 0.16
N LEU A 125 -3.25 4.06 0.06
CA LEU A 125 -4.67 3.66 0.08
C LEU A 125 -5.03 2.72 -1.08
N LYS A 126 -4.53 3.00 -2.29
CA LYS A 126 -4.66 2.07 -3.42
C LYS A 126 -4.03 0.72 -3.10
N MET A 127 -2.84 0.71 -2.50
CA MET A 127 -2.12 -0.52 -2.18
C MET A 127 -2.79 -1.31 -1.05
N PHE A 128 -3.40 -0.67 -0.06
CA PHE A 128 -4.25 -1.33 0.93
C PHE A 128 -5.43 -2.06 0.27
N LEU A 129 -6.16 -1.43 -0.65
CA LEU A 129 -7.24 -2.10 -1.38
C LEU A 129 -6.73 -3.28 -2.22
N SER A 130 -5.58 -3.13 -2.87
CA SER A 130 -4.94 -4.22 -3.61
C SER A 130 -4.58 -5.39 -2.68
N TYR A 131 -4.01 -5.10 -1.51
CA TYR A 131 -3.71 -6.08 -0.48
C TYR A 131 -4.97 -6.82 0.01
N LEU A 132 -6.03 -6.08 0.34
CA LEU A 132 -7.32 -6.65 0.74
C LEU A 132 -7.90 -7.56 -0.34
N ASN A 133 -7.87 -7.14 -1.61
CA ASN A 133 -8.36 -7.93 -2.73
C ASN A 133 -7.53 -9.19 -3.00
N ARG A 134 -6.23 -9.18 -2.71
CA ARG A 134 -5.35 -10.36 -2.80
C ARG A 134 -5.60 -11.35 -1.66
N ARG A 135 -5.89 -10.83 -0.46
CA ARG A 135 -6.13 -11.61 0.76
C ARG A 135 -7.63 -11.85 1.02
N ASN A 136 -8.55 -11.54 0.12
CA ASN A 136 -9.96 -11.89 0.27
C ASN A 136 -10.20 -13.34 -0.16
N ASP A 137 -9.76 -14.29 0.66
CA ASP A 137 -9.79 -15.73 0.41
C ASP A 137 -10.94 -16.46 1.12
N GLY A 138 -11.75 -15.74 1.90
CA GLY A 138 -12.86 -16.30 2.68
C GLY A 138 -12.41 -17.08 3.92
N ALA A 139 -11.12 -17.04 4.26
CA ALA A 139 -10.64 -17.60 5.51
C ALA A 139 -11.11 -16.72 6.67
N ARG A 140 -11.71 -17.34 7.70
CA ARG A 140 -12.05 -16.64 8.95
C ARG A 140 -10.77 -16.13 9.60
N ARG A 141 -10.77 -14.85 9.99
CA ARG A 141 -9.64 -14.21 10.65
C ARG A 141 -10.00 -13.86 12.09
N ASN A 142 -9.08 -14.13 13.01
CA ASN A 142 -9.29 -13.93 14.46
C ASN A 142 -9.05 -12.48 14.92
N ASP A 143 -8.84 -11.52 14.02
CA ASP A 143 -8.57 -10.13 14.37
C ASP A 143 -9.86 -9.29 14.41
N ASN A 144 -10.38 -9.03 15.61
CA ASN A 144 -11.60 -8.25 15.84
C ASN A 144 -11.60 -6.86 15.19
N SER A 145 -10.42 -6.21 15.07
CA SER A 145 -10.32 -4.89 14.43
C SER A 145 -10.40 -4.97 12.90
N LEU A 146 -9.98 -6.08 12.31
CA LEU A 146 -10.00 -6.27 10.87
C LEU A 146 -11.27 -6.99 10.41
N SER A 147 -11.99 -7.69 11.29
CA SER A 147 -13.24 -8.37 10.95
C SER A 147 -14.23 -7.42 10.26
N ALA A 148 -14.38 -6.19 10.77
CA ALA A 148 -15.25 -5.19 10.17
C ALA A 148 -14.89 -4.83 8.71
N ILE A 149 -13.61 -4.89 8.32
CA ILE A 149 -13.18 -4.69 6.93
C ILE A 149 -13.58 -5.88 6.07
N TRP A 150 -13.34 -7.10 6.57
CA TRP A 150 -13.66 -8.33 5.85
C TRP A 150 -15.16 -8.52 5.70
N ASP A 151 -15.93 -8.30 6.77
CA ASP A 151 -17.39 -8.34 6.75
C ASP A 151 -17.97 -7.35 5.73
N GLU A 152 -17.36 -6.17 5.59
CA GLU A 152 -17.78 -5.19 4.58
C GLU A 152 -17.36 -5.61 3.17
N LEU A 153 -16.16 -6.16 2.98
CA LEU A 153 -15.72 -6.68 1.69
C LEU A 153 -16.59 -7.82 1.20
N GLU A 154 -16.96 -8.76 2.06
CA GLU A 154 -17.78 -9.93 1.72
C GLU A 154 -19.19 -9.57 1.23
N LYS A 155 -19.74 -8.42 1.65
CA LYS A 155 -21.03 -7.91 1.15
C LYS A 155 -21.00 -7.59 -0.34
N HIS A 156 -19.84 -7.15 -0.85
CA HIS A 156 -19.72 -6.59 -2.21
C HIS A 156 -18.89 -7.49 -3.13
N TRP A 157 -17.85 -8.14 -2.61
CA TRP A 157 -16.89 -8.93 -3.36
C TRP A 157 -16.87 -10.37 -2.89
N ALA A 158 -17.21 -11.28 -3.81
CA ALA A 158 -17.13 -12.71 -3.53
C ALA A 158 -15.70 -13.11 -3.12
N PRO A 159 -15.55 -13.93 -2.06
CA PRO A 159 -14.27 -14.49 -1.69
C PRO A 159 -13.62 -15.22 -2.87
N LYS A 160 -12.33 -14.96 -3.10
CA LYS A 160 -11.56 -15.71 -4.09
C LYS A 160 -11.15 -17.03 -3.46
N VAL A 161 -11.81 -18.10 -3.86
CA VAL A 161 -11.36 -19.45 -3.54
C VAL A 161 -9.98 -19.62 -4.18
N ARG A 162 -8.92 -19.46 -3.37
CA ARG A 162 -7.56 -19.69 -3.82
C ARG A 162 -7.47 -21.19 -4.09
N SER A 163 -7.46 -21.56 -5.37
CA SER A 163 -7.27 -22.94 -5.78
C SER A 163 -5.96 -23.42 -5.15
N ARG A 164 -6.05 -24.25 -4.10
CA ARG A 164 -4.89 -24.84 -3.39
C ARG A 164 -4.05 -25.79 -4.27
N ARG A 165 -4.29 -25.79 -5.58
CA ARG A 165 -3.93 -26.88 -6.49
C ARG A 165 -2.45 -26.93 -6.88
N ASN A 166 -1.62 -25.97 -6.47
CA ASN A 166 -0.23 -25.87 -6.93
C ASN A 166 0.84 -26.00 -5.82
N LEU A 167 0.49 -26.47 -4.62
CA LEU A 167 1.49 -26.79 -3.60
C LEU A 167 1.50 -28.29 -3.23
N GLN A 168 1.24 -29.17 -4.21
CA GLN A 168 1.76 -30.53 -4.11
C GLN A 168 3.23 -30.46 -4.52
N VAL A 169 4.08 -30.12 -3.55
CA VAL A 169 5.49 -30.52 -3.60
C VAL A 169 5.43 -32.04 -3.65
N SER A 170 5.82 -32.62 -4.79
CA SER A 170 5.99 -34.06 -4.96
C SER A 170 7.20 -34.50 -4.13
N GLY A 171 7.05 -34.47 -2.81
CA GLY A 171 8.04 -34.94 -1.85
C GLY A 171 7.81 -36.42 -1.61
N ASP A 172 8.36 -37.24 -2.50
CA ASP A 172 8.67 -38.64 -2.20
C ASP A 172 9.99 -38.60 -1.42
N GLY A 173 9.88 -38.58 -0.09
CA GLY A 173 11.04 -38.40 0.80
C GLY A 173 10.65 -38.52 2.26
N GLU A 174 10.63 -39.76 2.74
CA GLU A 174 10.50 -40.15 4.15
C GLU A 174 11.59 -39.46 5.00
N ASN A 175 11.18 -38.66 6.00
CA ASN A 175 11.79 -38.56 7.33
C ASN A 175 10.97 -37.57 8.17
N ASP A 176 10.21 -38.03 9.16
CA ASP A 176 10.57 -38.37 10.55
C ASP A 176 10.65 -37.12 11.45
N ASP A 177 9.60 -36.99 12.27
CA ASP A 177 9.43 -36.20 13.48
C ASP A 177 10.37 -35.01 13.73
N GLN A 178 9.85 -33.81 13.48
CA GLN A 178 10.32 -32.60 14.16
C GLN A 178 9.13 -31.72 14.54
N GLU A 179 8.74 -31.82 15.82
CA GLU A 179 8.06 -30.75 16.54
C GLU A 179 9.05 -29.59 16.68
N GLU A 180 8.79 -28.43 16.09
CA GLU A 180 9.20 -27.13 16.63
C GLU A 180 8.45 -25.98 15.94
N GLU A 181 8.11 -25.00 16.76
CA GLU A 181 7.48 -23.74 16.41
C GLU A 181 8.35 -22.93 15.44
N GLU A 182 7.77 -22.35 14.40
CA GLU A 182 8.18 -21.03 13.92
C GLU A 182 7.06 -20.42 13.06
N ASP A 183 6.51 -19.31 13.57
CA ASP A 183 5.80 -18.30 12.77
C ASP A 183 6.81 -17.75 11.75
N GLU A 184 7.04 -18.47 10.66
CA GLU A 184 7.75 -17.93 9.51
C GLU A 184 6.93 -16.78 8.94
N GLU A 185 7.43 -15.57 9.20
CA GLU A 185 7.05 -14.35 8.51
C GLU A 185 7.17 -14.59 7.01
N ASP A 186 6.07 -15.01 6.39
CA ASP A 186 5.68 -15.04 4.97
C ASP A 186 6.65 -14.16 4.16
N ALA A 187 7.81 -14.75 3.83
CA ALA A 187 8.88 -14.10 3.09
C ALA A 187 8.25 -13.77 1.75
N CYS A 188 7.97 -12.49 1.58
CA CYS A 188 7.47 -11.96 0.33
C CYS A 188 8.66 -11.97 -0.63
N GLU A 189 9.02 -13.16 -1.11
CA GLU A 189 9.68 -13.38 -2.39
C GLU A 189 8.69 -12.91 -3.47
N GLU A 190 8.49 -11.60 -3.57
CA GLU A 190 8.31 -11.03 -4.89
C GLU A 190 9.64 -11.30 -5.58
N GLU A 191 9.66 -12.39 -6.35
CA GLU A 191 10.61 -12.57 -7.44
C GLU A 191 10.72 -11.22 -8.13
N ALA A 192 11.82 -10.52 -7.85
CA ALA A 192 12.33 -9.53 -8.75
C ALA A 192 12.58 -10.31 -10.03
N THR A 193 11.59 -10.33 -10.92
CA THR A 193 11.83 -10.53 -12.34
C THR A 193 12.79 -9.41 -12.72
N LEU A 194 14.07 -9.73 -12.58
CA LEU A 194 15.20 -9.07 -13.18
C LEU A 194 14.93 -9.16 -14.68
N THR A 195 14.08 -8.26 -15.18
CA THR A 195 14.02 -7.97 -16.61
C THR A 195 15.44 -7.57 -16.95
N GLU A 196 16.14 -8.46 -17.65
CA GLU A 196 17.35 -8.12 -18.37
C GLU A 196 17.09 -6.79 -19.08
N PRO A 197 17.99 -5.79 -18.95
CA PRO A 197 17.88 -4.60 -19.76
C PRO A 197 17.99 -5.05 -21.22
N GLU A 198 16.85 -5.09 -21.92
CA GLU A 198 16.87 -5.13 -23.38
C GLU A 198 17.67 -3.92 -23.81
N ASP A 199 18.76 -4.15 -24.55
CA ASP A 199 19.64 -3.15 -25.14
C ASP A 199 18.83 -2.18 -25.99
N ASP A 200 18.33 -1.11 -25.36
CA ASP A 200 17.59 0.00 -25.96
C ASP A 200 18.58 1.07 -26.48
N ASP A 201 19.72 0.64 -27.05
CA ASP A 201 20.81 1.51 -27.52
C ASP A 201 20.42 2.38 -28.73
N ASP A 202 19.28 2.12 -29.37
CA ASP A 202 18.83 2.85 -30.57
C ASP A 202 17.69 3.85 -30.32
N ARG A 203 17.28 4.07 -29.05
CA ARG A 203 16.12 4.93 -28.73
C ARG A 203 16.47 6.26 -28.07
N PHE A 204 17.58 6.87 -28.47
CA PHE A 204 17.86 8.28 -28.15
C PHE A 204 16.89 9.20 -28.89
N GLU A 205 15.70 9.40 -28.33
CA GLU A 205 14.88 10.58 -28.62
C GLU A 205 15.76 11.81 -28.34
N LYS A 206 15.94 12.67 -29.35
CA LYS A 206 16.69 13.92 -29.21
C LYS A 206 16.11 14.70 -28.04
N VAL A 207 16.87 14.78 -26.95
CA VAL A 207 16.52 15.56 -25.76
C VAL A 207 16.24 16.99 -26.19
N ASP A 208 15.08 17.50 -25.77
CA ASP A 208 14.67 18.88 -26.02
C ASP A 208 15.77 19.85 -25.53
N PRO A 209 16.36 20.67 -26.41
CA PRO A 209 17.47 21.56 -26.05
C PRO A 209 17.14 22.49 -24.88
N TYR A 210 15.86 22.87 -24.74
CA TYR A 210 15.42 23.79 -23.71
C TYR A 210 15.41 23.15 -22.32
N LEU A 211 15.15 21.84 -22.24
CA LEU A 211 15.17 21.09 -21.00
C LEU A 211 16.61 20.87 -20.50
N ALA A 212 17.56 20.66 -21.41
CA ALA A 212 18.98 20.52 -21.07
C ALA A 212 19.56 21.82 -20.48
N GLU A 213 19.21 22.98 -21.07
CA GLU A 213 19.63 24.29 -20.56
C GLU A 213 19.03 24.59 -19.17
N ALA A 214 17.75 24.28 -18.96
CA ALA A 214 17.10 24.45 -17.66
C ALA A 214 17.69 23.58 -16.54
N MET A 215 18.32 22.44 -16.89
CA MET A 215 19.03 21.57 -15.94
C MET A 215 20.51 21.94 -15.77
N GLY A 216 21.00 23.00 -16.42
CA GLY A 216 22.40 23.42 -16.32
C GLY A 216 23.38 22.46 -17.00
N LEU A 217 22.90 21.62 -17.92
CA LEU A 217 23.74 20.71 -18.72
C LEU A 217 24.23 21.47 -19.96
N GLU A 218 25.34 22.20 -19.82
CA GLU A 218 26.00 22.83 -20.97
C GLU A 218 26.55 21.77 -21.94
N ALA A 219 26.27 21.96 -23.23
CA ALA A 219 26.78 21.11 -24.30
C ALA A 219 28.31 21.19 -24.35
N GLY A 220 28.98 20.12 -23.91
CA GLY A 220 30.45 20.05 -23.82
C GLY A 220 30.97 19.57 -22.46
N SER A 221 30.10 19.40 -21.46
CA SER A 221 30.50 18.75 -20.22
C SER A 221 30.87 17.28 -20.51
N PRO A 222 32.05 16.80 -20.08
CA PRO A 222 32.46 15.41 -20.29
C PRO A 222 31.38 14.48 -19.70
N PRO A 223 31.10 13.34 -20.36
CA PRO A 223 30.11 12.38 -19.86
C PRO A 223 30.48 12.04 -18.40
N PRO A 224 29.51 12.00 -17.47
CA PRO A 224 29.81 11.63 -16.10
C PRO A 224 30.50 10.25 -16.14
N PRO A 225 31.64 10.07 -15.45
CA PRO A 225 32.33 8.80 -15.43
C PRO A 225 31.31 7.73 -15.03
N SER A 226 31.17 6.71 -15.88
CA SER A 226 30.28 5.58 -15.66
C SER A 226 30.41 5.14 -14.22
N ALA A 227 29.30 5.19 -13.47
CA ALA A 227 29.28 4.93 -12.04
C ALA A 227 29.71 3.48 -11.77
N TYR A 228 31.01 3.26 -11.70
CA TYR A 228 31.58 2.14 -10.99
C TYR A 228 31.35 2.45 -9.51
N VAL A 229 30.34 1.79 -8.94
CA VAL A 229 30.10 1.76 -7.50
C VAL A 229 31.23 0.93 -6.89
N GLY A 230 32.43 1.52 -6.84
CA GLY A 230 33.50 1.08 -5.98
C GLY A 230 33.21 1.59 -4.58
N THR A 231 33.02 0.68 -3.64
CA THR A 231 33.00 0.97 -2.21
C THR A 231 34.36 1.57 -1.81
N ILE A 232 34.45 2.90 -1.81
CA ILE A 232 35.61 3.60 -1.27
C ILE A 232 35.49 3.48 0.25
N ALA A 233 36.36 2.66 0.84
CA ALA A 233 36.67 2.73 2.26
C ALA A 233 37.31 4.09 2.52
N TYR A 234 36.65 4.93 3.30
CA TYR A 234 37.23 6.18 3.76
C TYR A 234 38.31 5.84 4.79
N GLU A 235 39.57 5.90 4.38
CA GLU A 235 40.69 6.05 5.31
C GLU A 235 40.58 7.46 5.92
N LEU A 236 40.30 7.50 7.23
CA LEU A 236 40.24 8.71 8.04
C LEU A 236 41.63 9.35 8.08
N ASN A 237 41.73 10.56 7.52
CA ASN A 237 42.86 11.47 7.74
C ASN A 237 42.72 12.09 9.14
N ASP A 238 43.68 11.81 10.03
CA ASP A 238 43.73 12.24 11.44
C ASP A 238 44.05 13.73 11.67
N GLU A 239 43.83 14.63 10.69
CA GLU A 239 44.39 16.00 10.75
C GLU A 239 43.37 17.12 10.46
N ALA A 240 42.13 16.97 10.94
CA ALA A 240 41.17 18.08 10.90
C ALA A 240 40.22 18.09 12.09
N GLY A 241 40.57 18.91 13.08
CA GLY A 241 39.61 19.62 13.91
C GLY A 241 39.03 18.84 15.08
N LEU A 242 38.99 19.51 16.23
CA LEU A 242 38.34 19.02 17.45
C LEU A 242 36.91 18.55 17.13
N PRO A 243 36.51 17.35 17.58
CA PRO A 243 35.16 16.84 17.38
C PRO A 243 34.16 17.82 18.01
N ILE A 244 33.19 18.25 17.22
CA ILE A 244 32.01 18.94 17.72
C ILE A 244 31.35 17.97 18.72
N PRO A 245 31.23 18.32 20.01
CA PRO A 245 30.53 17.47 20.94
C PRO A 245 29.08 17.40 20.49
N TYR A 246 28.68 16.23 19.99
CA TYR A 246 27.28 15.86 19.96
C TYR A 246 26.88 15.70 21.43
N ASP A 247 26.40 16.80 22.02
CA ASP A 247 25.53 16.72 23.18
C ASP A 247 24.31 15.91 22.73
N ILE A 248 24.43 14.60 22.97
CA ILE A 248 23.32 13.67 23.01
C ILE A 248 22.47 14.17 24.17
N ALA A 249 21.57 15.10 23.85
CA ALA A 249 20.39 15.34 24.63
C ALA A 249 19.73 13.97 24.79
N SER A 250 19.97 13.36 25.95
CA SER A 250 19.22 12.25 26.48
C SER A 250 17.78 12.72 26.63
N LEU A 251 17.06 12.74 25.52
CA LEU A 251 15.61 12.78 25.48
C LEU A 251 15.16 11.43 26.03
N LYS A 252 15.13 11.37 27.36
CA LYS A 252 14.37 10.39 28.11
C LYS A 252 12.98 10.36 27.47
N PRO A 253 12.53 9.24 26.89
CA PRO A 253 11.16 9.16 26.43
C PRO A 253 10.26 9.51 27.63
N PRO A 254 9.24 10.36 27.48
CA PRO A 254 8.23 10.47 28.52
C PRO A 254 7.73 9.05 28.76
N ALA A 255 7.79 8.62 30.03
CA ALA A 255 7.11 7.43 30.47
C ALA A 255 5.61 7.70 30.27
N ASP A 256 5.11 7.34 29.09
CA ASP A 256 3.68 7.27 28.80
C ASP A 256 3.13 5.98 29.45
N ASP A 257 3.28 5.89 30.78
CA ASP A 257 2.28 5.25 31.64
C ASP A 257 1.17 6.29 31.85
N ASP A 258 -0.09 5.87 31.94
CA ASP A 258 -1.30 6.67 32.24
C ASP A 258 -2.18 7.18 31.05
N CYS A 259 -2.07 6.59 29.85
CA CYS A 259 -3.08 6.80 28.79
C CYS A 259 -4.07 5.64 28.63
N GLU A 260 -4.13 4.71 29.58
CA GLU A 260 -5.26 3.78 29.69
C GLU A 260 -6.45 4.56 30.26
N VAL A 261 -7.13 5.28 29.37
CA VAL A 261 -8.42 5.90 29.66
C VAL A 261 -9.34 4.76 30.08
N ASP A 262 -9.66 4.70 31.37
CA ASP A 262 -10.60 3.76 31.98
C ASP A 262 -12.00 3.97 31.38
N LEU A 263 -12.22 3.35 30.22
CA LEU A 263 -13.47 3.37 29.47
C LEU A 263 -14.60 2.74 30.27
N VAL A 264 -14.29 1.87 31.24
CA VAL A 264 -15.27 1.25 32.13
C VAL A 264 -15.82 2.29 33.10
N ARG A 265 -14.97 3.16 33.66
CA ARG A 265 -15.42 4.26 34.50
C ARG A 265 -16.25 5.31 33.74
N GLN A 266 -15.87 5.64 32.50
CA GLN A 266 -16.67 6.59 31.69
C GLN A 266 -18.03 6.02 31.28
N LEU A 267 -18.15 4.71 31.06
CA LEU A 267 -19.44 4.07 30.79
C LEU A 267 -20.36 4.06 32.02
N ALA A 268 -19.80 3.85 33.22
CA ALA A 268 -20.57 3.87 34.47
C ALA A 268 -21.12 5.27 34.82
N GLU A 269 -20.41 6.35 34.47
CA GLU A 269 -20.88 7.72 34.71
C GLU A 269 -22.05 8.12 33.77
N ILE A 270 -22.15 7.51 32.59
CA ILE A 270 -23.26 7.77 31.65
C ILE A 270 -24.55 7.09 32.12
N GLU A 271 -24.45 5.93 32.77
CA GLU A 271 -25.62 5.16 33.23
C GLU A 271 -26.33 5.81 34.44
N HIS A 272 -25.64 6.67 35.19
CA HIS A 272 -26.22 7.42 36.32
C HIS A 272 -26.91 8.74 35.91
N LEU A 273 -26.79 9.16 34.65
CA LEU A 273 -27.38 10.40 34.13
C LEU A 273 -28.65 10.16 33.28
N CYS A 274 -29.10 8.91 33.18
CA CYS A 274 -30.41 8.52 32.63
C CYS A 274 -31.31 7.99 33.75
#